data_AF-A0A957FLL2-F1
#
_entry.id   AF-A0A957FLL2-F1
#
_cell.length_a   1.000
_cell.length_b   1.000
_cell.length_c   1.000
_cell.angle_alpha   90.00
_cell.angle_beta   90.00
_cell.angle_gamma   90.00
#
_symmetry.space_group_name_H-M   'P 1'
#
loop_
_entity.id
_entity.type
_entity.pdbx_description
1 polymer ?
#
loop_
_entity_poly.entity_id
_entity_poly.type
_entity_poly.pdbx_seq_one_letter_code
_entity_poly.pdbx_strand_id
1 'polypeptide(L)'
;MSDLIGLALGLLLTLFVFSYVLGDNWLYRLAVHLLVGVSAGYAAVVVTFDLLVPLFLNWPRMLVTAPLQGGLLTVPVVLGLAFVLARATPRTARVGNLALAVLVGIGAAVALVGALVGTLLPQLLSAGSGSPVVTFISVLITICVLFYFHHQLQAVAVNTAVSAPRWQQLIGGTIGRALLMMTLGAVFASLINTSLTVLTAHLASFTQFVVSLLA
;
A
#
# COMPACT_ATOMS: atom_id res chain seq x y z
N MET A 1 28.21 -7.18 12.57
CA MET A 1 27.84 -8.56 12.19
C MET A 1 26.35 -8.70 11.89
N SER A 2 25.46 -8.08 12.67
CA SER A 2 24.00 -8.02 12.41
C SER A 2 23.65 -7.41 11.05
N ASP A 3 24.31 -6.32 10.67
CA ASP A 3 24.03 -5.62 9.39
C ASP A 3 24.39 -6.48 8.17
N LEU A 4 25.42 -7.31 8.30
CA LEU A 4 25.90 -8.22 7.26
C LEU A 4 24.90 -9.36 7.01
N ILE A 5 24.32 -9.91 8.08
CA ILE A 5 23.30 -10.97 7.99
C ILE A 5 22.00 -10.41 7.38
N GLY A 6 21.60 -9.21 7.80
CA GLY A 6 20.43 -8.52 7.25
C GLY A 6 20.58 -8.23 5.75
N LEU A 7 21.78 -7.81 5.32
CA LEU A 7 22.08 -7.53 3.92
C LEU A 7 22.08 -8.80 3.07
N ALA A 8 22.71 -9.88 3.56
CA ALA A 8 22.72 -11.18 2.87
C ALA A 8 21.30 -11.76 2.74
N LEU A 9 20.50 -11.70 3.81
CA LEU A 9 19.10 -12.11 3.77
C LEU A 9 18.27 -11.25 2.82
N GLY A 10 18.45 -9.92 2.84
CA GLY A 10 17.77 -8.98 1.96
C GLY A 10 18.07 -9.26 0.48
N LEU A 11 19.32 -9.54 0.14
CA LEU A 11 19.72 -9.94 -1.21
C LEU A 11 19.04 -11.24 -1.63
N LEU A 12 19.08 -12.26 -0.78
CA LEU A 12 18.50 -13.58 -1.06
C LEU A 12 16.97 -13.49 -1.27
N LEU A 13 16.27 -12.78 -0.39
CA LEU A 13 14.84 -12.50 -0.50
C LEU A 13 14.49 -11.71 -1.77
N THR A 14 15.29 -10.70 -2.12
CA THR A 14 15.11 -9.92 -3.35
C THR A 14 15.23 -10.83 -4.58
N LEU A 15 16.21 -11.73 -4.59
CA LEU A 15 16.44 -12.68 -5.68
C LEU A 15 15.29 -13.69 -5.80
N PHE A 16 14.71 -14.12 -4.68
CA PHE A 16 13.52 -14.99 -4.68
C PHE A 16 12.30 -14.29 -5.29
N VAL A 17 12.09 -13.01 -5.00
CA VAL A 17 11.00 -12.23 -5.60
C VAL A 17 11.23 -12.03 -7.11
N PHE A 18 12.47 -11.70 -7.52
CA PHE A 18 12.84 -11.55 -8.93
C PHE A 18 12.70 -12.85 -9.73
N SER A 19 12.79 -14.02 -9.10
CA SER A 19 12.55 -15.31 -9.77
C SER A 19 11.18 -15.40 -10.44
N TYR A 20 10.21 -14.55 -10.07
CA TYR A 20 8.91 -14.44 -10.76
C TYR A 20 9.07 -14.15 -12.26
N VAL A 21 10.06 -13.35 -12.65
CA VAL A 21 10.29 -12.97 -14.05
C VAL A 21 10.74 -14.17 -14.90
N LEU A 22 11.37 -15.18 -14.27
CA LEU A 22 11.86 -16.39 -14.93
C LEU A 22 10.81 -17.52 -14.97
N GLY A 23 9.62 -17.32 -14.40
CA GLY A 23 8.54 -18.30 -14.33
C GLY A 23 8.05 -18.58 -12.91
N ASP A 24 6.97 -19.34 -12.80
CA ASP A 24 6.26 -19.61 -11.53
C ASP A 24 6.99 -20.68 -10.69
N ASN A 25 8.13 -20.29 -10.09
CA ASN A 25 9.02 -21.16 -9.33
C ASN A 25 8.65 -21.26 -7.83
N TRP A 26 9.04 -22.36 -7.18
CA TRP A 26 8.83 -22.58 -5.74
C TRP A 26 9.49 -21.50 -4.86
N LEU A 27 10.62 -20.94 -5.29
CA LEU A 27 11.34 -19.89 -4.56
C LEU A 27 10.50 -18.61 -4.44
N TYR A 28 9.80 -18.21 -5.51
CA TYR A 28 8.90 -17.06 -5.49
C TYR A 28 7.74 -17.29 -4.51
N ARG A 29 7.12 -18.48 -4.57
CA ARG A 29 6.06 -18.86 -3.62
C ARG A 29 6.54 -18.77 -2.18
N LEU A 30 7.74 -19.27 -1.87
CA LEU A 30 8.30 -19.20 -0.52
C LEU A 30 8.49 -17.75 -0.07
N ALA A 31 9.05 -16.87 -0.92
CA ALA A 31 9.20 -15.45 -0.59
C ALA A 31 7.85 -14.78 -0.29
N VAL A 32 6.82 -15.05 -1.08
CA VAL A 32 5.48 -14.50 -0.84
C VAL A 32 4.88 -15.01 0.47
N HIS A 33 4.98 -16.31 0.76
CA HIS A 33 4.47 -16.87 2.02
C HIS A 33 5.23 -16.30 3.24
N LEU A 34 6.54 -16.10 3.12
CA LEU A 34 7.35 -15.50 4.17
C LEU A 34 6.96 -14.02 4.37
N LEU A 35 6.82 -13.25 3.29
CA LEU A 35 6.39 -11.86 3.35
C LEU A 35 5.02 -11.72 4.03
N VAL A 36 4.03 -12.50 3.60
CA VAL A 36 2.68 -12.49 4.17
C VAL A 36 2.67 -13.00 5.62
N GLY A 37 3.43 -14.06 5.90
CA GLY A 37 3.54 -14.63 7.25
C GLY A 37 4.19 -13.67 8.25
N VAL A 38 5.31 -13.04 7.88
CA VAL A 38 6.03 -12.08 8.74
C VAL A 38 5.20 -10.81 8.94
N SER A 39 4.55 -10.30 7.89
CA SER A 39 3.67 -9.12 8.03
C SER A 39 2.45 -9.40 8.92
N ALA A 40 1.81 -10.56 8.76
CA ALA A 40 0.73 -10.99 9.65
C ALA A 40 1.22 -11.21 11.10
N GLY A 41 2.40 -11.79 11.28
CA GLY A 41 3.01 -12.00 12.60
C GLY A 41 3.35 -10.69 13.29
N TYR A 42 3.96 -9.74 12.57
CA TYR A 42 4.23 -8.40 13.07
C TYR A 42 2.95 -7.68 13.48
N ALA A 43 1.92 -7.71 12.63
CA ALA A 43 0.62 -7.13 12.95
C ALA A 43 0.00 -7.78 14.20
N ALA A 44 0.09 -9.10 14.35
CA ALA A 44 -0.39 -9.81 15.53
C ALA A 44 0.35 -9.38 16.81
N VAL A 45 1.68 -9.21 16.74
CA VAL A 45 2.50 -8.73 17.87
C VAL A 45 2.11 -7.31 18.25
N VAL A 46 2.06 -6.39 17.28
CA VAL A 46 1.65 -4.99 17.50
C VAL A 46 0.26 -4.92 18.11
N VAL A 47 -0.72 -5.62 17.54
CA VAL A 47 -2.08 -5.65 18.10
C VAL A 47 -2.08 -6.23 19.50
N THR A 48 -1.31 -7.28 19.77
CA THR A 48 -1.28 -7.90 21.09
C THR A 48 -0.65 -6.97 22.13
N PHE A 49 0.54 -6.45 21.87
CA PHE A 49 1.31 -5.70 22.85
C PHE A 49 0.92 -4.23 22.94
N ASP A 50 0.57 -3.59 21.83
CA ASP A 50 0.26 -2.16 21.80
C ASP A 50 -1.24 -1.89 22.01
N LEU A 51 -2.12 -2.87 21.74
CA LEU A 51 -3.56 -2.72 21.93
C LEU A 51 -4.10 -3.62 23.06
N LEU A 52 -3.95 -4.95 22.97
CA LEU A 52 -4.62 -5.87 23.90
C LEU A 52 -4.05 -5.82 25.32
N VAL A 53 -2.72 -5.88 25.46
CA VAL A 53 -2.03 -5.87 26.76
C VAL A 53 -2.35 -4.60 27.56
N PRO A 54 -2.16 -3.37 27.03
CA PRO A 54 -2.48 -2.16 27.77
C PRO A 54 -3.98 -2.04 28.05
N LEU A 55 -4.84 -2.53 27.16
CA LEU A 55 -6.28 -2.54 27.37
C LEU A 55 -6.68 -3.44 28.55
N PHE A 56 -6.10 -4.64 28.63
CA PHE A 56 -6.39 -5.60 29.71
C PHE A 56 -5.85 -5.15 31.07
N LEU A 57 -4.63 -4.59 31.09
CA LEU A 57 -3.98 -4.09 32.32
C LEU A 57 -4.63 -2.81 32.86
N ASN A 58 -5.04 -1.90 31.97
CA ASN A 58 -5.62 -0.61 32.36
C ASN A 58 -7.14 -0.64 32.51
N TRP A 59 -7.82 -1.69 32.03
CA TRP A 59 -9.26 -1.92 32.21
C TRP A 59 -9.75 -1.72 33.66
N PRO A 60 -9.17 -2.38 34.68
CA PRO A 60 -9.67 -2.25 36.04
C PRO A 60 -9.42 -0.86 36.63
N ARG A 61 -8.36 -0.16 36.21
CA ARG A 61 -8.10 1.23 36.64
C ARG A 61 -9.07 2.22 36.00
N MET A 62 -9.40 2.05 34.72
CA MET A 62 -10.30 2.96 33.99
C MET A 62 -11.75 2.92 34.51
N LEU A 63 -12.23 1.77 35.00
CA LEU A 63 -13.55 1.68 35.64
C LEU A 63 -13.63 2.46 36.96
N VAL A 64 -12.51 2.62 37.67
CA VAL A 64 -12.48 3.21 39.01
C VAL A 64 -12.24 4.74 38.96
N THR A 65 -11.46 5.24 38.01
CA THR A 65 -11.05 6.66 37.98
C THR A 65 -11.94 7.57 37.14
N ALA A 66 -12.72 7.06 36.18
CA ALA A 66 -13.60 7.88 35.33
C ALA A 66 -14.78 7.07 34.76
N PRO A 67 -15.89 6.87 35.50
CA PRO A 67 -16.99 5.98 35.10
C PRO A 67 -17.69 6.38 33.78
N LEU A 68 -17.74 7.68 33.44
CA LEU A 68 -18.36 8.18 32.21
C LEU A 68 -17.49 7.95 30.95
N GLN A 69 -16.16 7.87 31.09
CA GLN A 69 -15.23 7.58 29.99
C GLN A 69 -14.92 6.08 29.90
N GLY A 70 -14.88 5.39 31.04
CA GLY A 70 -14.77 3.93 31.11
C GLY A 70 -15.91 3.22 30.40
N GLY A 71 -17.15 3.70 30.54
CA GLY A 71 -18.33 3.13 29.85
C GLY A 71 -18.34 3.28 28.32
N LEU A 72 -17.60 4.25 27.77
CA LEU A 72 -17.50 4.45 26.31
C LEU A 72 -16.37 3.61 25.68
N LEU A 73 -15.35 3.27 26.47
CA LEU A 73 -14.22 2.40 26.09
C LEU A 73 -14.44 0.92 26.40
N THR A 74 -15.42 0.57 27.25
CA THR A 74 -15.84 -0.82 27.46
C THR A 74 -16.54 -1.41 26.23
N VAL A 75 -17.17 -0.57 25.40
CA VAL A 75 -17.88 -0.99 24.20
C VAL A 75 -16.93 -1.61 23.15
N PRO A 76 -15.79 -0.99 22.79
CA PRO A 76 -14.78 -1.65 21.94
C PRO A 76 -14.18 -2.93 22.53
N VAL A 77 -13.99 -3.03 23.85
CA VAL A 77 -13.39 -4.21 24.51
C VAL A 77 -14.33 -5.41 24.45
N VAL A 78 -15.60 -5.21 24.79
CA VAL A 78 -16.62 -6.26 24.77
C VAL A 78 -16.93 -6.66 23.34
N LEU A 79 -17.00 -5.71 22.40
CA LEU A 79 -17.17 -6.02 20.98
C LEU A 79 -15.96 -6.75 20.40
N GLY A 80 -14.73 -6.35 20.75
CA GLY A 80 -13.50 -7.00 20.29
C GLY A 80 -13.35 -8.43 20.80
N LEU A 81 -13.63 -8.65 22.09
CA LEU A 81 -13.57 -9.99 22.69
C LEU A 81 -14.73 -10.89 22.19
N ALA A 82 -15.94 -10.35 22.08
CA ALA A 82 -17.07 -11.04 21.48
C ALA A 82 -16.81 -11.36 20.00
N PHE A 83 -16.10 -10.51 19.26
CA PHE A 83 -15.76 -10.74 17.85
C PHE A 83 -14.73 -11.86 17.67
N VAL A 84 -13.70 -11.89 18.52
CA VAL A 84 -12.68 -12.96 18.53
C VAL A 84 -13.31 -14.31 18.89
N LEU A 85 -14.20 -14.34 19.90
CA LEU A 85 -14.95 -15.54 20.28
C LEU A 85 -16.00 -15.95 19.25
N ALA A 86 -16.67 -14.98 18.60
CA ALA A 86 -17.69 -15.25 17.59
C ALA A 86 -17.12 -15.77 16.26
N ARG A 87 -15.83 -15.52 15.97
CA ARG A 87 -15.15 -16.05 14.77
C ARG A 87 -14.94 -17.57 14.83
N ALA A 88 -15.07 -18.19 16.00
CA ALA A 88 -15.02 -19.66 16.15
C ALA A 88 -16.33 -20.37 15.77
N THR A 89 -17.42 -19.65 15.49
CA THR A 89 -18.74 -20.24 15.23
C THR A 89 -19.36 -19.72 13.91
N PRO A 90 -19.81 -20.60 12.99
CA PRO A 90 -20.30 -20.21 11.65
C PRO A 90 -21.58 -19.36 11.64
N ARG A 91 -22.25 -19.16 12.79
CA ARG A 91 -23.49 -18.38 12.91
C ARG A 91 -23.31 -16.85 12.99
N THR A 92 -22.08 -16.35 13.13
CA THR A 92 -21.80 -14.90 13.26
C THR A 92 -21.15 -14.28 12.02
N ALA A 93 -21.25 -14.94 10.87
CA ALA A 93 -20.63 -14.50 9.60
C ALA A 93 -21.00 -13.07 9.15
N ARG A 94 -22.20 -12.56 9.51
CA ARG A 94 -22.60 -11.18 9.17
C ARG A 94 -21.78 -10.12 9.90
N VAL A 95 -21.46 -10.34 11.18
CA VAL A 95 -20.61 -9.43 11.94
C VAL A 95 -19.17 -9.57 11.45
N GLY A 96 -18.73 -10.80 11.14
CA GLY A 96 -17.47 -11.11 10.47
C GLY A 96 -17.22 -10.27 9.21
N ASN A 97 -18.23 -10.22 8.33
CA ASN A 97 -18.19 -9.42 7.10
C ASN A 97 -18.14 -7.92 7.36
N LEU A 98 -18.76 -7.41 8.44
CA LEU A 98 -18.63 -6.00 8.81
C LEU A 98 -17.21 -5.64 9.24
N ALA A 99 -16.53 -6.48 10.02
CA ALA A 99 -15.13 -6.18 10.36
C ALA A 99 -14.19 -6.32 9.17
N LEU A 100 -14.43 -7.28 8.27
CA LEU A 100 -13.69 -7.36 7.01
C LEU A 100 -13.94 -6.12 6.14
N ALA A 101 -15.19 -5.64 6.07
CA ALA A 101 -15.51 -4.40 5.36
C ALA A 101 -14.84 -3.18 6.00
N VAL A 102 -14.77 -3.10 7.32
CA VAL A 102 -14.03 -2.05 8.05
C VAL A 102 -12.53 -2.17 7.80
N LEU A 103 -11.95 -3.36 7.85
CA LEU A 103 -10.52 -3.58 7.60
C LEU A 103 -10.14 -3.20 6.16
N VAL A 104 -10.96 -3.61 5.18
CA VAL A 104 -10.80 -3.22 3.77
C VAL A 104 -11.02 -1.72 3.60
N GLY A 105 -12.02 -1.14 4.27
CA GLY A 105 -12.28 0.30 4.26
C GLY A 105 -11.12 1.12 4.83
N ILE A 106 -10.53 0.69 5.95
CA ILE A 106 -9.31 1.28 6.53
C ILE A 106 -8.14 1.12 5.57
N GLY A 107 -7.94 -0.07 4.99
CA GLY A 107 -6.90 -0.30 3.99
C GLY A 107 -7.03 0.61 2.76
N ALA A 108 -8.25 0.78 2.25
CA ALA A 108 -8.55 1.69 1.15
C ALA A 108 -8.33 3.15 1.53
N ALA A 109 -8.74 3.56 2.74
CA ALA A 109 -8.51 4.92 3.24
C ALA A 109 -7.01 5.22 3.42
N VAL A 110 -6.24 4.28 3.99
CA VAL A 110 -4.78 4.41 4.14
C VAL A 110 -4.10 4.49 2.77
N ALA A 111 -4.50 3.66 1.81
CA ALA A 111 -3.99 3.74 0.44
C ALA A 111 -4.31 5.10 -0.22
N LEU A 112 -5.53 5.60 -0.04
CA LEU A 112 -5.97 6.89 -0.57
C LEU A 112 -5.21 8.06 0.07
N VAL A 113 -5.03 8.07 1.39
CA VAL A 113 -4.22 9.07 2.10
C VAL A 113 -2.75 8.97 1.68
N GLY A 114 -2.23 7.75 1.54
CA GLY A 114 -0.87 7.51 1.05
C GLY A 114 -0.66 8.05 -0.36
N ALA A 115 -1.64 7.88 -1.26
CA ALA A 115 -1.61 8.49 -2.58
C ALA A 115 -1.70 10.02 -2.52
N LEU A 116 -2.61 10.59 -1.72
CA LEU A 116 -2.75 12.03 -1.55
C LEU A 116 -1.46 12.68 -1.03
N VAL A 117 -0.92 12.17 0.07
CA VAL A 117 0.28 12.71 0.72
C VAL A 117 1.55 12.37 -0.06
N GLY A 118 1.60 11.19 -0.68
CA GLY A 118 2.77 10.74 -1.45
C GLY A 118 2.88 11.36 -2.84
N THR A 119 1.77 11.80 -3.44
CA THR A 119 1.76 12.31 -4.82
C THR A 119 1.14 13.70 -4.94
N LEU A 120 -0.13 13.86 -4.59
CA LEU A 120 -0.89 15.08 -4.85
C LEU A 120 -0.40 16.27 -4.04
N LEU A 121 -0.04 16.05 -2.77
CA LEU A 121 0.44 17.12 -1.89
C LEU A 121 1.83 17.64 -2.32
N PRO A 122 2.85 16.80 -2.59
CA PRO A 122 4.10 17.24 -3.17
C PRO A 122 3.91 17.94 -4.53
N GLN A 123 2.99 17.47 -5.37
CA GLN A 123 2.68 18.11 -6.64
C GLN A 123 2.12 19.52 -6.45
N LEU A 124 1.14 19.70 -5.56
CA LEU A 124 0.56 21.01 -5.24
C LEU A 124 1.59 21.99 -4.67
N LEU A 125 2.47 21.52 -3.78
CA LEU A 125 3.54 22.34 -3.22
C LEU A 125 4.59 22.72 -4.28
N SER A 126 4.95 21.77 -5.15
CA SER A 126 5.91 22.01 -6.24
C SER A 126 5.36 22.91 -7.36
N ALA A 127 4.04 22.98 -7.53
CA ALA A 127 3.41 23.83 -8.53
C ALA A 127 3.65 25.33 -8.26
N GLY A 128 3.79 25.72 -6.99
CA GLY A 128 4.03 27.11 -6.59
C GLY A 128 5.51 27.54 -6.62
N SER A 129 6.45 26.60 -6.63
CA SER A 129 7.89 26.87 -6.45
C SER A 129 8.75 26.62 -7.70
N GLY A 130 8.14 26.25 -8.83
CA GLY A 130 8.83 25.91 -10.08
C GLY A 130 8.97 27.09 -11.06
N SER A 131 9.82 26.90 -12.09
CA SER A 131 9.84 27.76 -13.28
C SER A 131 8.43 27.86 -13.87
N PRO A 132 7.96 29.05 -14.33
CA PRO A 132 6.61 29.24 -14.83
C PRO A 132 6.22 28.28 -15.97
N VAL A 133 7.21 27.81 -16.74
CA VAL A 133 7.01 26.81 -17.80
C VAL A 133 6.67 25.43 -17.24
N VAL A 134 7.34 25.01 -16.17
CA VAL A 134 7.11 23.69 -15.52
C VAL A 134 5.76 23.67 -14.80
N THR A 135 5.39 24.77 -14.15
CA THR A 135 4.08 24.93 -13.53
C THR A 135 2.96 24.87 -14.58
N PHE A 136 3.13 25.54 -15.73
CA PHE A 136 2.15 25.50 -16.82
C PHE A 136 1.95 24.08 -17.38
N ILE A 137 3.04 23.35 -17.63
CA ILE A 137 2.98 21.96 -18.11
C ILE A 137 2.33 21.05 -17.06
N SER A 138 2.69 21.19 -15.79
CA SER A 138 2.13 20.38 -14.69
C SER A 138 0.62 20.60 -14.52
N VAL A 139 0.17 21.86 -14.63
CA VAL A 139 -1.26 22.20 -14.58
C VAL A 139 -1.99 21.61 -15.79
N LEU A 140 -1.43 21.72 -17.00
CA LEU A 140 -2.04 21.17 -18.22
C LEU A 140 -2.19 19.64 -18.14
N ILE A 141 -1.16 18.94 -17.65
CA ILE A 141 -1.19 17.49 -17.43
C ILE A 141 -2.24 17.14 -16.38
N THR A 142 -2.28 17.87 -15.26
CA THR A 142 -3.26 17.64 -14.19
C THR A 142 -4.69 17.80 -14.69
N ILE A 143 -4.97 18.86 -15.46
CA ILE A 143 -6.28 19.08 -16.08
C ILE A 143 -6.63 17.93 -17.04
N CYS A 144 -5.71 17.51 -17.91
CA CYS A 144 -5.95 16.38 -18.82
C CYS A 144 -6.24 15.07 -18.09
N VAL A 145 -5.47 14.76 -17.03
CA VAL A 145 -5.64 13.53 -16.23
C VAL A 145 -6.97 13.56 -15.47
N LEU A 146 -7.33 14.69 -14.86
CA LEU A 146 -8.62 14.85 -14.19
C LEU A 146 -9.79 14.72 -15.16
N PHE A 147 -9.68 15.28 -16.37
CA PHE A 147 -10.71 15.17 -17.40
C PHE A 147 -10.87 13.72 -17.89
N TYR A 148 -9.76 13.00 -18.08
CA TYR A 148 -9.78 11.58 -18.43
C TYR A 148 -10.43 10.74 -17.31
N PHE A 149 -10.02 10.94 -16.05
CA PHE A 149 -10.57 10.19 -14.92
C PHE A 149 -12.05 10.49 -14.68
N HIS A 150 -12.47 11.75 -14.78
CA HIS A 150 -13.87 12.14 -14.65
C HIS A 150 -14.74 11.41 -15.68
N HIS A 151 -14.29 11.32 -16.93
CA HIS A 151 -14.98 10.56 -17.96
C HIS A 151 -14.90 9.05 -17.76
N GLN A 152 -13.80 8.51 -17.23
CA GLN A 152 -13.67 7.08 -16.91
C GLN A 152 -14.62 6.67 -15.77
N LEU A 153 -14.75 7.52 -14.74
CA LEU A 153 -15.71 7.36 -13.65
C LEU A 153 -17.16 7.44 -14.15
N GLN A 154 -17.47 8.35 -15.07
CA GLN A 154 -18.79 8.42 -15.71
C GLN A 154 -19.09 7.22 -16.62
N ALA A 155 -18.10 6.73 -17.38
CA ALA A 155 -18.24 5.56 -18.23
C ALA A 155 -18.45 4.25 -17.44
N VAL A 156 -17.96 4.18 -16.19
CA VAL A 156 -18.15 3.04 -15.29
C VAL A 156 -19.42 3.17 -14.45
N ALA A 157 -19.83 4.39 -14.08
CA ALA A 157 -21.05 4.62 -13.29
C ALA A 157 -22.33 4.49 -14.12
N VAL A 158 -22.26 4.70 -15.44
CA VAL A 158 -23.42 4.68 -16.32
C VAL A 158 -23.19 3.63 -17.40
N ASN A 159 -23.76 2.44 -17.21
CA ASN A 159 -23.89 1.38 -18.22
C ASN A 159 -24.82 1.79 -19.39
N THR A 160 -24.84 3.05 -19.79
CA THR A 160 -25.50 3.50 -21.01
C THR A 160 -24.50 4.26 -21.86
N ALA A 161 -24.30 3.73 -23.06
CA ALA A 161 -23.61 4.37 -24.16
C ALA A 161 -24.35 5.66 -24.54
N VAL A 162 -24.18 6.73 -23.76
CA VAL A 162 -24.52 8.08 -24.21
C VAL A 162 -23.31 8.53 -25.02
N SER A 163 -23.50 8.49 -26.34
CA SER A 163 -22.57 8.96 -27.37
C SER A 163 -21.98 10.32 -27.02
N ALA A 164 -20.77 10.33 -26.45
CA ALA A 164 -19.96 11.54 -26.38
C ALA A 164 -19.58 11.98 -27.82
N PRO A 165 -19.62 13.28 -28.14
CA PRO A 165 -19.30 13.81 -29.47
C PRO A 165 -17.91 13.37 -29.95
N ARG A 166 -17.77 13.05 -31.26
CA ARG A 166 -16.56 12.48 -31.88
C ARG A 166 -15.26 13.24 -31.58
N TRP A 167 -15.32 14.57 -31.44
CA TRP A 167 -14.16 15.39 -31.08
C TRP A 167 -13.67 15.14 -29.64
N GLN A 168 -14.57 14.83 -28.69
CA GLN A 168 -14.21 14.48 -27.32
C GLN A 168 -13.63 13.05 -27.20
N GLN A 169 -14.07 12.10 -28.03
CA GLN A 169 -13.51 10.74 -28.06
C GLN A 169 -12.10 10.69 -28.66
N LEU A 170 -11.82 11.50 -29.69
CA LEU A 170 -10.50 11.60 -30.30
C LEU A 170 -9.46 12.27 -29.39
N ILE A 171 -9.82 13.40 -28.77
CA ILE A 171 -8.91 14.20 -27.93
C ILE A 171 -8.77 13.57 -26.54
N GLY A 172 -9.88 13.20 -25.88
CA GLY A 172 -9.84 12.61 -24.53
C GLY A 172 -9.41 11.14 -24.51
N GLY A 173 -9.84 10.35 -25.50
CA GLY A 173 -9.60 8.91 -25.53
C GLY A 173 -8.21 8.52 -26.00
N THR A 174 -7.67 9.17 -27.04
CA THR A 174 -6.39 8.77 -27.65
C THR A 174 -5.19 9.45 -27.00
N ILE A 175 -5.28 10.78 -26.81
CA ILE A 175 -4.19 11.57 -26.22
C ILE A 175 -4.06 11.27 -24.73
N GLY A 176 -5.19 11.17 -24.02
CA GLY A 176 -5.21 10.76 -22.61
C GLY A 176 -4.58 9.38 -22.40
N ARG A 177 -4.94 8.38 -23.22
CA ARG A 177 -4.32 7.05 -23.15
C ARG A 177 -2.84 7.06 -23.53
N ALA A 178 -2.44 7.82 -24.53
CA ALA A 178 -1.03 7.94 -24.93
C ALA A 178 -0.18 8.57 -23.80
N LEU A 179 -0.68 9.64 -23.16
CA LEU A 179 -0.03 10.26 -22.02
C LEU A 179 0.02 9.32 -20.81
N LEU A 180 -1.05 8.57 -20.53
CA LEU A 180 -1.04 7.56 -19.48
C LEU A 180 -0.05 6.43 -19.76
N MET A 181 0.02 5.92 -21.00
CA MET A 181 1.01 4.92 -21.38
C MET A 181 2.44 5.45 -21.24
N MET A 182 2.68 6.71 -21.61
CA MET A 182 4.00 7.33 -21.49
C MET A 182 4.40 7.55 -20.03
N THR A 183 3.49 8.08 -19.20
CA THR A 183 3.76 8.33 -17.78
C THR A 183 3.90 7.05 -16.99
N LEU A 184 2.97 6.10 -17.13
CA LEU A 184 3.07 4.78 -16.49
C LEU A 184 4.29 4.01 -17.00
N GLY A 185 4.60 4.10 -18.31
CA GLY A 185 5.79 3.51 -18.91
C GLY A 185 7.08 4.08 -18.31
N ALA A 186 7.16 5.40 -18.15
CA ALA A 186 8.30 6.06 -17.53
C ALA A 186 8.45 5.70 -16.04
N VAL A 187 7.34 5.65 -15.29
CA VAL A 187 7.35 5.21 -13.89
C VAL A 187 7.80 3.76 -13.78
N PHE A 188 7.27 2.88 -14.64
CA PHE A 188 7.65 1.47 -14.66
C PHE A 188 9.14 1.29 -15.00
N ALA A 189 9.64 2.00 -16.01
CA ALA A 189 11.06 2.02 -16.36
C ALA A 189 11.93 2.51 -15.20
N SER A 190 11.50 3.55 -14.47
CA SER A 190 12.19 4.05 -13.28
C SER A 190 12.22 3.02 -12.15
N LEU A 191 11.12 2.29 -11.93
CA LEU A 191 11.06 1.22 -10.94
C LEU A 191 11.97 0.04 -11.30
N ILE A 192 12.01 -0.37 -12.57
CA ILE A 192 12.97 -1.39 -13.05
C ILE A 192 14.39 -0.89 -12.83
N ASN A 193 14.71 0.34 -13.23
CA ASN A 193 16.05 0.89 -13.05
C ASN A 193 16.46 0.94 -11.57
N THR A 194 15.54 1.35 -10.70
CA THR A 194 15.76 1.40 -9.25
C THR A 194 15.98 0.00 -8.68
N SER A 195 15.14 -0.96 -9.04
CA SER A 195 15.28 -2.35 -8.56
C SER A 195 16.55 -3.02 -9.07
N LEU A 196 16.95 -2.79 -10.33
CA LEU A 196 18.23 -3.24 -10.87
C LEU A 196 19.41 -2.58 -10.14
N THR A 197 19.34 -1.27 -9.88
CA THR A 197 20.39 -0.54 -9.13
C THR A 197 20.53 -1.08 -7.71
N VAL A 198 19.42 -1.37 -7.04
CA VAL A 198 19.43 -1.98 -5.70
C VAL A 198 19.97 -3.40 -5.74
N LEU A 199 19.64 -4.19 -6.77
CA LEU A 199 20.18 -5.54 -6.94
C LEU A 199 21.69 -5.52 -7.17
N THR A 200 22.20 -4.64 -8.04
CA THR A 200 23.64 -4.52 -8.29
C THR A 200 24.38 -4.03 -7.05
N ALA A 201 23.80 -3.10 -6.28
CA ALA A 201 24.36 -2.65 -5.01
C ALA A 201 24.49 -3.81 -4.00
N HIS A 202 23.46 -4.64 -3.87
CA HIS A 202 23.50 -5.82 -3.01
C HIS A 202 24.54 -6.85 -3.49
N LEU A 203 24.58 -7.15 -4.80
CA LEU A 203 25.57 -8.07 -5.37
C LEU A 203 27.01 -7.59 -5.15
N ALA A 204 27.27 -6.28 -5.33
CA ALA A 204 28.59 -5.69 -5.08
C ALA A 204 28.99 -5.76 -3.60
N SER A 205 28.05 -5.55 -2.68
CA SER A 205 28.30 -5.72 -1.25
C SER A 205 28.61 -7.18 -0.90
N PHE A 206 27.93 -8.14 -1.54
CA PHE A 206 28.20 -9.56 -1.34
C PHE A 206 29.55 -10.01 -1.89
N THR A 207 29.98 -9.51 -3.06
CA THR A 207 31.32 -9.84 -3.59
C THR A 207 32.43 -9.27 -2.70
N GLN A 208 32.27 -8.04 -2.19
CA GLN A 208 33.17 -7.47 -1.19
C GLN A 208 33.25 -8.33 0.07
N PHE A 209 32.10 -8.85 0.53
CA PHE A 209 32.06 -9.78 1.67
C PHE A 209 32.87 -11.05 1.39
N VAL A 210 32.67 -11.71 0.26
CA VAL A 210 33.42 -12.93 -0.11
C VAL A 210 34.93 -12.67 -0.18
N VAL A 211 35.34 -11.53 -0.74
CA VAL A 211 36.76 -11.13 -0.80
C VAL A 211 37.32 -10.88 0.60
N SER A 212 36.58 -10.20 1.48
CA SER A 212 37.00 -9.96 2.87
C SER A 212 37.07 -11.22 3.75
N LEU A 213 36.39 -12.29 3.35
CA LEU A 213 36.42 -13.58 4.05
C LEU A 213 37.55 -14.50 3.55
N LEU A 214 38.08 -14.22 2.35
CA LEU A 214 39.18 -14.95 1.71
C LEU A 214 40.55 -14.30 1.93
N ALA A 215 40.60 -13.06 2.41
CA ALA A 215 41.81 -12.32 2.79
C ALA A 215 42.08 -12.44 4.31
#